data_AF-A0A9W9G9X6-F1
#
_entry.id   AF-A0A9W9G9X6-F1
#
_cell.length_a   1.000
_cell.length_b   1.000
_cell.length_c   1.000
_cell.angle_alpha   90.00
_cell.angle_beta   90.00
_cell.angle_gamma   90.00
#
_symmetry.space_group_name_H-M   'P 1'
#
loop_
_entity.id
_entity.type
_entity.pdbx_description
1 polymer ?
#
loop_
_entity_poly.entity_id
_entity_poly.type
_entity_poly.pdbx_seq_one_letter_code
_entity_poly.pdbx_strand_id
1 'polypeptide(L)'
;MTRIPEKTIAWLMEPGEGGSLQELIELMAQVSRMAAAVENADASDYEGCRSLFDECLKLEKKHMDLLNLIGHNMDRELPTYTRGELKTAVPATDDLFGPAFRFSSVDQANVHIFLWLSLPFLYPLIHQCQVLTLSDTPDCLRIEGYLAKEAAYHLSTFYVGQAARCLPYLGQSGMHSWSLFYGILFAIQAARVYSHVRDWERFLWAQDIFTCLELSGFGYATRFREIWWNYWFDTHRHNLFRLVDYKELTKEDQPTLSIDYN
;
A
#
# COMPACT_ATOMS: atom_id res chain seq x y z
N MET A 1 -1.43 10.66 9.89
CA MET A 1 -2.68 10.03 9.36
C MET A 1 -3.89 10.55 10.15
N THR A 2 -5.02 10.92 9.54
CA THR A 2 -6.22 11.34 10.29
C THR A 2 -6.93 10.10 10.81
N ARG A 3 -7.00 9.92 12.14
CA ARG A 3 -7.67 8.79 12.78
C ARG A 3 -9.15 8.78 12.36
N ILE A 4 -9.60 7.71 11.69
CA ILE A 4 -11.01 7.53 11.34
C ILE A 4 -11.79 7.41 12.66
N PRO A 5 -12.88 8.19 12.87
CA PRO A 5 -13.65 8.10 14.10
C PRO A 5 -14.20 6.69 14.33
N GLU A 6 -14.20 6.22 15.58
CA GLU A 6 -14.69 4.87 15.94
C GLU A 6 -16.13 4.62 15.47
N LYS A 7 -16.98 5.65 15.50
CA LYS A 7 -18.36 5.59 14.97
C LYS A 7 -18.40 5.33 13.46
N THR A 8 -17.47 5.90 12.70
CA THR A 8 -17.35 5.67 11.25
C THR A 8 -16.86 4.25 10.98
N ILE A 9 -15.91 3.75 11.77
CA ILE A 9 -15.46 2.36 11.69
C ILE A 9 -16.62 1.41 11.99
N ALA A 10 -17.38 1.65 13.07
CA ALA A 10 -18.54 0.82 13.41
C ALA A 10 -19.58 0.80 12.29
N TRP A 11 -19.88 1.95 11.68
CA TRP A 11 -20.78 2.05 10.54
C TRP A 11 -20.29 1.30 9.29
N LEU A 12 -18.99 1.39 8.97
CA LEU A 12 -18.39 0.62 7.85
C LEU A 12 -18.42 -0.90 8.09
N MET A 13 -18.59 -1.32 9.35
CA MET A 13 -18.68 -2.73 9.76
C MET A 13 -20.14 -3.20 9.94
N GLU A 14 -21.15 -2.32 9.73
CA GLU A 14 -22.55 -2.73 9.74
C GLU A 14 -22.83 -3.62 8.50
N PRO A 15 -23.54 -4.75 8.67
CA PRO A 15 -23.80 -5.66 7.56
C PRO A 15 -24.71 -4.99 6.51
N GLY A 16 -24.11 -4.55 5.40
CA GLY A 16 -24.81 -4.23 4.16
C GLY A 16 -25.20 -5.51 3.42
N GLU A 17 -25.94 -5.38 2.31
CA GLU A 17 -26.17 -6.49 1.37
C GLU A 17 -24.81 -6.95 0.81
N GLY A 18 -24.24 -7.99 1.43
CA GLY A 18 -22.81 -8.36 1.40
C GLY A 18 -22.18 -8.57 0.02
N GLY A 19 -21.64 -7.50 -0.55
CA GLY A 19 -20.80 -7.52 -1.74
C GLY A 19 -19.30 -7.49 -1.44
N SER A 20 -18.47 -7.83 -2.44
CA SER A 20 -17.00 -7.80 -2.36
C SER A 20 -16.44 -6.46 -1.88
N LEU A 21 -17.10 -5.35 -2.19
CA LEU A 21 -16.70 -4.01 -1.74
C LEU A 21 -16.80 -3.84 -0.22
N GLN A 22 -17.81 -4.43 0.42
CA GLN A 22 -17.95 -4.37 1.87
C GLN A 22 -16.81 -5.13 2.54
N GLU A 23 -16.51 -6.34 2.07
CA GLU A 23 -15.38 -7.13 2.59
C GLU A 23 -14.05 -6.39 2.46
N LEU A 24 -13.84 -5.68 1.35
CA LEU A 24 -12.67 -4.81 1.15
C LEU A 24 -12.62 -3.65 2.13
N ILE A 25 -13.74 -2.97 2.34
CA ILE A 25 -13.86 -1.87 3.30
C ILE A 25 -13.54 -2.38 4.71
N GLU A 26 -14.09 -3.52 5.11
CA GLU A 26 -13.81 -4.14 6.40
C GLU A 26 -12.33 -4.48 6.57
N LEU A 27 -11.68 -5.04 5.54
CA LEU A 27 -10.25 -5.34 5.56
C LEU A 27 -9.41 -4.06 5.75
N MET A 28 -9.73 -2.99 5.00
CA MET A 28 -9.01 -1.72 5.11
C MET A 28 -9.21 -1.05 6.47
N ALA A 29 -10.43 -1.14 7.03
CA ALA A 29 -10.72 -0.67 8.38
C ALA A 29 -9.92 -1.46 9.43
N GLN A 30 -9.80 -2.77 9.27
CA GLN A 30 -9.00 -3.63 10.14
C GLN A 30 -7.51 -3.31 10.04
N VAL A 31 -6.95 -3.15 8.84
CA VAL A 31 -5.55 -2.72 8.65
C VAL A 31 -5.29 -1.38 9.34
N SER A 32 -6.21 -0.41 9.20
CA SER A 32 -6.08 0.90 9.84
C SER A 32 -6.13 0.82 11.36
N ARG A 33 -7.00 -0.05 11.92
CA ARG A 33 -7.05 -0.32 13.35
C ARG A 33 -5.77 -0.97 13.86
N MET A 34 -5.25 -1.96 13.12
CA MET A 34 -4.01 -2.64 13.47
C MET A 34 -2.84 -1.66 13.45
N ALA A 35 -2.73 -0.81 12.43
CA ALA A 35 -1.71 0.23 12.36
C ALA A 35 -1.73 1.13 13.61
N ALA A 36 -2.92 1.61 14.01
CA ALA A 36 -3.06 2.42 15.21
C ALA A 36 -2.72 1.64 16.49
N ALA A 37 -3.08 0.36 16.58
CA ALA A 37 -2.74 -0.47 17.73
C ALA A 37 -1.22 -0.68 17.85
N VAL A 38 -0.54 -0.95 16.74
CA VAL A 38 0.93 -1.11 16.69
C VAL A 38 1.64 0.17 17.09
N GLU A 39 1.17 1.32 16.61
CA GLU A 39 1.77 2.63 16.96
C GLU A 39 1.67 2.95 18.46
N ASN A 40 0.66 2.43 19.16
CA ASN A 40 0.41 2.68 20.58
C ASN A 40 0.79 1.48 21.48
N ALA A 41 1.37 0.43 20.93
CA ALA A 41 1.73 -0.77 21.70
C ALA A 41 2.87 -0.46 22.68
N ASP A 42 2.73 -0.96 23.91
CA ASP A 42 3.79 -0.94 24.92
C ASP A 42 4.66 -2.19 24.75
N ALA A 43 5.93 -2.01 24.40
CA ALA A 43 6.87 -3.11 24.21
C ALA A 43 7.14 -3.94 25.47
N SER A 44 6.77 -3.43 26.65
CA SER A 44 6.84 -4.18 27.92
C SER A 44 5.62 -5.07 28.18
N ASP A 45 4.51 -4.84 27.46
CA ASP A 45 3.31 -5.70 27.50
C ASP A 45 3.44 -6.83 26.48
N TYR A 46 4.17 -7.89 26.86
CA TYR A 46 4.40 -9.05 26.00
C TYR A 46 3.12 -9.76 25.57
N GLU A 47 2.14 -9.91 26.48
CA GLU A 47 0.87 -10.56 26.16
C GLU A 47 0.05 -9.73 25.16
N GLY A 48 0.00 -8.40 25.36
CA GLY A 48 -0.63 -7.47 24.43
C GLY A 48 0.02 -7.50 23.04
N CYS A 49 1.35 -7.43 22.98
CA CYS A 49 2.10 -7.51 21.73
C CYS A 49 1.88 -8.85 21.00
N ARG A 50 1.83 -9.97 21.74
CA ARG A 50 1.57 -11.29 21.18
C ARG A 50 0.15 -11.41 20.63
N SER A 51 -0.85 -10.92 21.36
CA SER A 51 -2.22 -10.88 20.87
C SER A 51 -2.34 -10.06 19.59
N LEU A 52 -1.67 -8.91 19.53
CA LEU A 52 -1.65 -8.04 18.35
C LEU A 52 -0.98 -8.71 17.14
N PHE A 53 0.11 -9.46 17.36
CA PHE A 53 0.75 -10.26 16.31
C PHE A 53 -0.20 -11.34 15.76
N ASP A 54 -0.86 -12.09 16.65
CA ASP A 54 -1.84 -13.12 16.25
C ASP A 54 -3.02 -12.52 15.47
N GLU A 55 -3.48 -11.32 15.84
CA GLU A 55 -4.50 -10.58 15.08
C GLU A 55 -4.03 -10.18 13.68
N CYS A 56 -2.78 -9.72 13.54
CA CYS A 56 -2.20 -9.39 12.24
C CYS A 56 -2.10 -10.62 11.33
N LEU A 57 -1.70 -11.79 11.87
CA LEU A 57 -1.66 -13.05 11.11
C LEU A 57 -3.06 -13.54 10.70
N LYS A 58 -4.06 -13.39 11.57
CA LYS A 58 -5.47 -13.69 11.20
C LYS A 58 -5.95 -12.77 10.08
N LEU A 59 -5.58 -11.49 10.12
CA LEU A 59 -5.92 -10.53 9.09
C LEU A 59 -5.22 -10.86 7.76
N GLU A 60 -3.96 -11.31 7.79
CA GLU A 60 -3.24 -11.79 6.61
C GLU A 60 -3.95 -12.98 5.99
N LYS A 61 -4.28 -13.98 6.82
CA LYS A 61 -5.03 -15.14 6.36
C LYS A 61 -6.36 -14.74 5.71
N LYS A 62 -7.11 -13.79 6.29
CA LYS A 62 -8.37 -13.29 5.69
C LYS A 62 -8.13 -12.65 4.32
N HIS A 63 -7.04 -11.90 4.12
CA HIS A 63 -6.68 -11.36 2.81
C HIS A 63 -6.36 -12.46 1.80
N MET A 64 -5.59 -13.46 2.21
CA MET A 64 -5.21 -14.59 1.35
C MET A 64 -6.41 -15.46 0.99
N ASP A 65 -7.31 -15.72 1.94
CA ASP A 65 -8.55 -16.45 1.71
C ASP A 65 -9.45 -15.70 0.70
N LEU A 66 -9.54 -14.37 0.81
CA LEU A 66 -10.30 -13.56 -0.15
C LEU A 66 -9.64 -13.51 -1.53
N LEU A 67 -8.31 -13.36 -1.61
CA LEU A 67 -7.56 -13.46 -2.86
C LEU A 67 -7.77 -14.81 -3.53
N ASN A 68 -7.73 -15.89 -2.75
CA ASN A 68 -8.01 -17.24 -3.24
C ASN A 68 -9.46 -17.38 -3.66
N LEU A 69 -10.45 -16.80 -2.96
CA LEU A 69 -11.85 -16.87 -3.36
C LEU A 69 -12.09 -16.17 -4.70
N ILE A 70 -11.49 -14.99 -4.89
CA ILE A 70 -11.58 -14.24 -6.15
C ILE A 70 -10.80 -14.96 -7.25
N GLY A 71 -9.68 -15.58 -6.89
CA GLY A 71 -8.86 -16.41 -7.76
C GLY A 71 -9.49 -17.76 -8.12
N HIS A 72 -10.25 -18.42 -7.25
CA HIS A 72 -10.85 -19.74 -7.49
C HIS A 72 -12.00 -19.72 -8.49
N ASN A 73 -12.59 -18.55 -8.74
CA ASN A 73 -13.45 -18.36 -9.92
C ASN A 73 -12.66 -18.39 -11.24
N MET A 74 -11.33 -18.43 -11.17
CA MET A 74 -10.36 -18.37 -12.25
C MET A 74 -9.28 -19.42 -11.98
N ASP A 75 -9.51 -20.71 -12.25
CA ASP A 75 -8.54 -21.84 -12.10
C ASP A 75 -7.18 -21.65 -12.85
N ARG A 76 -6.89 -20.46 -13.38
CA ARG A 76 -5.67 -20.06 -14.07
C ARG A 76 -5.19 -18.70 -13.60
N GLU A 77 -3.87 -18.50 -13.66
CA GLU A 77 -3.23 -17.19 -13.60
C GLU A 77 -4.01 -16.18 -14.46
N LEU A 78 -4.19 -14.96 -13.93
CA LEU A 78 -4.98 -13.92 -14.61
C LEU A 78 -4.47 -13.74 -16.05
N PRO A 79 -5.38 -13.70 -17.04
CA PRO A 79 -4.97 -13.50 -18.43
C PRO A 79 -4.20 -12.19 -18.56
N THR A 80 -3.17 -12.15 -19.41
CA THR A 80 -2.33 -10.97 -19.60
C THR A 80 -2.42 -10.46 -21.03
N TYR A 81 -2.23 -9.15 -21.20
CA TYR A 81 -1.99 -8.57 -22.52
C TYR A 81 -0.61 -8.97 -23.05
N THR A 82 -0.48 -9.03 -24.37
CA THR A 82 0.81 -9.10 -25.04
C THR A 82 1.42 -7.70 -25.13
N ARG A 83 2.74 -7.62 -25.26
CA ARG A 83 3.47 -6.33 -25.31
C ARG A 83 2.90 -5.42 -26.40
N GLY A 84 2.49 -4.22 -26.01
CA GLY A 84 1.96 -3.19 -26.92
C GLY A 84 0.53 -3.42 -27.43
N GLU A 85 -0.14 -4.49 -27.01
CA GLU A 85 -1.54 -4.74 -27.36
C GLU A 85 -2.48 -3.71 -26.73
N LEU A 86 -2.20 -3.36 -25.48
CA LEU A 86 -3.02 -2.43 -24.70
C LEU A 86 -2.55 -0.99 -24.93
N LYS A 87 -3.46 -0.14 -25.43
CA LYS A 87 -3.22 1.30 -25.53
C LYS A 87 -3.70 1.99 -24.26
N THR A 88 -2.76 2.57 -23.50
CA THR A 88 -3.03 3.22 -22.21
C THR A 88 -2.11 4.42 -22.04
N ALA A 89 -2.53 5.39 -21.23
CA ALA A 89 -1.69 6.52 -20.82
C ALA A 89 -0.72 6.17 -19.68
N VAL A 90 -0.91 5.00 -19.07
CA VAL A 90 -0.05 4.49 -18.00
C VAL A 90 1.27 3.99 -18.61
N PRO A 91 2.43 4.27 -18.01
CA PRO A 91 3.72 3.73 -18.45
C PRO A 91 3.71 2.19 -18.53
N ALA A 92 4.47 1.62 -19.46
CA ALA A 92 4.50 0.17 -19.68
C ALA A 92 5.00 -0.58 -18.44
N THR A 93 4.42 -1.76 -18.18
CA THR A 93 4.79 -2.60 -17.01
C THR A 93 5.69 -3.76 -17.38
N ASP A 94 5.75 -4.12 -18.67
CA ASP A 94 6.34 -5.36 -19.20
C ASP A 94 7.76 -5.65 -18.67
N ASP A 95 8.63 -4.63 -18.65
CA ASP A 95 10.04 -4.80 -18.32
C ASP A 95 10.31 -4.79 -16.80
N LEU A 96 9.44 -4.16 -16.00
CA LEU A 96 9.67 -3.97 -14.55
C LEU A 96 8.85 -4.91 -13.66
N PHE A 97 7.63 -5.22 -14.10
CA PHE A 97 6.65 -6.00 -13.33
C PHE A 97 6.09 -7.19 -14.12
N GLY A 98 6.27 -7.21 -15.43
CA GLY A 98 5.67 -8.17 -16.34
C GLY A 98 4.43 -7.62 -17.06
N PRO A 99 3.81 -8.44 -17.91
CA PRO A 99 2.73 -7.99 -18.79
C PRO A 99 1.48 -7.60 -17.98
N ALA A 100 0.78 -6.57 -18.45
CA ALA A 100 -0.44 -6.07 -17.83
C ALA A 100 -1.54 -7.13 -17.76
N PHE A 101 -2.33 -7.12 -16.69
CA PHE A 101 -3.45 -8.02 -16.52
C PHE A 101 -4.67 -7.61 -17.35
N ARG A 102 -5.40 -8.61 -17.84
CA ARG A 102 -6.72 -8.48 -18.47
C ARG A 102 -7.79 -8.80 -17.44
N PHE A 103 -8.79 -7.94 -17.38
CA PHE A 103 -9.96 -8.15 -16.53
C PHE A 103 -11.24 -8.15 -17.37
N SER A 104 -12.24 -8.89 -16.92
CA SER A 104 -13.55 -8.90 -17.57
C SER A 104 -14.35 -7.62 -17.28
N SER A 105 -14.03 -6.93 -16.18
CA SER A 105 -14.65 -5.68 -15.77
C SER A 105 -13.71 -4.79 -14.96
N VAL A 106 -14.05 -3.51 -14.89
CA VAL A 106 -13.38 -2.52 -14.01
C VAL A 106 -13.53 -2.91 -12.54
N ASP A 107 -14.68 -3.43 -12.13
CA ASP A 107 -14.89 -3.86 -10.75
C ASP A 107 -13.95 -5.00 -10.36
N GLN A 108 -13.74 -5.97 -11.26
CA GLN A 108 -12.79 -7.05 -11.03
C GLN A 108 -11.36 -6.48 -10.88
N ALA A 109 -10.96 -5.56 -11.76
CA ALA A 109 -9.64 -4.92 -11.67
C ALA A 109 -9.46 -4.13 -10.36
N ASN A 110 -10.50 -3.41 -9.94
CA ASN A 110 -10.51 -2.65 -8.68
C ASN A 110 -10.39 -3.58 -7.48
N VAL A 111 -11.12 -4.69 -7.43
CA VAL A 111 -11.01 -5.65 -6.32
C VAL A 111 -9.58 -6.19 -6.19
N HIS A 112 -8.94 -6.55 -7.32
CA HIS A 112 -7.54 -7.02 -7.31
C HIS A 112 -6.56 -5.94 -6.87
N ILE A 113 -6.69 -4.71 -7.40
CA ILE A 113 -5.77 -3.63 -7.02
C ILE A 113 -5.90 -3.33 -5.53
N PHE A 114 -7.11 -3.34 -4.96
CA PHE A 114 -7.31 -3.11 -3.54
C PHE A 114 -6.65 -4.17 -2.67
N LEU A 115 -6.86 -5.45 -2.96
CA LEU A 115 -6.29 -6.55 -2.16
C LEU A 115 -4.77 -6.57 -2.23
N TRP A 116 -4.23 -6.39 -3.43
CA TRP A 116 -2.78 -6.34 -3.60
C TRP A 116 -2.15 -5.08 -3.02
N LEU A 117 -2.88 -3.96 -2.92
CA LEU A 117 -2.37 -2.76 -2.26
C LEU A 117 -2.51 -2.79 -0.75
N SER A 118 -3.47 -3.54 -0.19
CA SER A 118 -3.62 -3.63 1.28
C SER A 118 -2.53 -4.48 1.92
N LEU A 119 -2.06 -5.53 1.25
CA LEU A 119 -1.01 -6.41 1.75
C LEU A 119 0.34 -5.71 2.02
N PRO A 120 0.86 -4.82 1.15
CA PRO A 120 2.02 -3.99 1.42
C PRO A 120 1.89 -3.05 2.63
N PHE A 121 0.67 -2.77 3.13
CA PHE A 121 0.49 -2.12 4.43
C PHE A 121 0.56 -3.12 5.59
N LEU A 122 0.02 -4.32 5.40
CA LEU A 122 -0.09 -5.33 6.44
C LEU A 122 1.25 -5.98 6.79
N TYR A 123 2.08 -6.34 5.80
CA TYR A 123 3.39 -6.95 6.04
C TYR A 123 4.33 -6.13 6.94
N PRO A 124 4.45 -4.79 6.75
CA PRO A 124 5.11 -3.92 7.73
C PRO A 124 4.63 -4.10 9.16
N LEU A 125 3.31 -4.19 9.36
CA LEU A 125 2.70 -4.28 10.67
C LEU A 125 2.99 -5.64 11.30
N ILE A 126 2.87 -6.74 10.53
CA ILE A 126 3.23 -8.09 10.98
C ILE A 126 4.67 -8.11 11.47
N HIS A 127 5.60 -7.56 10.68
CA HIS A 127 7.00 -7.48 11.07
C HIS A 127 7.21 -6.62 12.33
N GLN A 128 6.57 -5.46 12.44
CA GLN A 128 6.68 -4.62 13.64
C GLN A 128 6.16 -5.34 14.90
N CYS A 129 5.00 -6.00 14.81
CA CYS A 129 4.45 -6.82 15.89
C CYS A 129 5.39 -7.98 16.27
N GLN A 130 6.03 -8.61 15.28
CA GLN A 130 7.01 -9.66 15.53
C GLN A 130 8.24 -9.12 16.26
N VAL A 131 8.73 -7.94 15.90
CA VAL A 131 9.85 -7.30 16.62
C VAL A 131 9.45 -6.93 18.05
N LEU A 132 8.23 -6.46 18.26
CA LEU A 132 7.71 -6.12 19.61
C LEU A 132 7.60 -7.35 20.51
N THR A 133 7.25 -8.53 19.96
CA THR A 133 7.19 -9.77 20.74
C THR A 133 8.57 -10.37 21.03
N LEU A 134 9.61 -9.98 20.28
CA LEU A 134 10.98 -10.48 20.42
C LEU A 134 11.91 -9.54 21.24
N SER A 135 11.37 -8.49 21.86
CA SER A 135 12.15 -7.45 22.56
C SER A 135 13.00 -7.96 23.73
N ASP A 136 12.62 -9.08 24.36
CA ASP A 136 13.34 -9.72 25.48
C ASP A 136 14.22 -10.93 25.06
N THR A 137 14.29 -11.25 23.76
CA THR A 137 15.03 -12.43 23.29
C THR A 137 16.53 -12.16 23.05
N PRO A 138 17.44 -13.08 23.44
CA PRO A 138 18.88 -12.90 23.33
C PRO A 138 19.38 -12.64 21.90
N ASP A 139 20.54 -11.97 21.77
CA ASP A 139 21.11 -11.47 20.51
C ASP A 139 21.18 -12.51 19.36
N CYS A 140 21.24 -13.82 19.66
CA CYS A 140 21.23 -14.88 18.66
C CYS A 140 19.92 -14.94 17.84
N LEU A 141 18.80 -14.45 18.37
CA LEU A 141 17.49 -14.43 17.70
C LEU A 141 17.27 -13.15 16.87
N ARG A 142 18.20 -12.18 16.92
CA ARG A 142 18.13 -10.96 16.07
C ARG A 142 18.33 -11.27 14.58
N ILE A 143 18.97 -12.39 14.27
CA ILE A 143 19.11 -12.90 12.89
C ILE A 143 17.74 -13.27 12.31
N GLU A 144 16.86 -13.86 13.12
CA GLU A 144 15.48 -14.20 12.69
C GLU A 144 14.66 -12.93 12.40
N GLY A 145 14.85 -11.87 13.19
CA GLY A 145 14.22 -10.56 12.95
C GLY A 145 14.66 -9.93 11.62
N TYR A 146 15.93 -10.05 11.24
CA TYR A 146 16.42 -9.57 9.94
C TYR A 146 15.79 -10.32 8.76
N LEU A 147 15.72 -11.65 8.85
CA LEU A 147 15.08 -12.49 7.82
C LEU A 147 13.59 -12.18 7.68
N ALA A 148 12.89 -11.96 8.79
CA ALA A 148 11.48 -11.55 8.78
C ALA A 148 11.28 -10.18 8.09
N LYS A 149 12.19 -9.23 8.34
CA LYS A 149 12.18 -7.91 7.70
C LYS A 149 12.33 -8.04 6.18
N GLU A 150 13.30 -8.83 5.74
CA GLU A 150 13.57 -9.09 4.32
C GLU A 150 12.36 -9.76 3.65
N ALA A 151 11.74 -10.75 4.30
CA ALA A 151 10.53 -11.38 3.82
C ALA A 151 9.36 -10.39 3.67
N ALA A 152 9.14 -9.51 4.65
CA ALA A 152 8.09 -8.49 4.58
C ALA A 152 8.32 -7.52 3.42
N TYR A 153 9.57 -7.11 3.15
CA TYR A 153 9.91 -6.28 1.99
C TYR A 153 9.69 -7.00 0.67
N HIS A 154 10.12 -8.27 0.57
CA HIS A 154 9.97 -9.06 -0.63
C HIS A 154 8.48 -9.26 -0.97
N LEU A 155 7.65 -9.60 0.01
CA LEU A 155 6.21 -9.75 -0.16
C LEU A 155 5.55 -8.41 -0.52
N SER A 156 5.91 -7.31 0.17
CA SER A 156 5.40 -5.98 -0.16
C SER A 156 5.73 -5.59 -1.61
N THR A 157 6.98 -5.81 -2.04
CA THR A 157 7.46 -5.55 -3.41
C THR A 157 6.69 -6.39 -4.42
N PHE A 158 6.49 -7.66 -4.14
CA PHE A 158 5.72 -8.57 -4.99
C PHE A 158 4.29 -8.08 -5.21
N TYR A 159 3.55 -7.80 -4.13
CA TYR A 159 2.14 -7.40 -4.23
C TYR A 159 1.95 -6.01 -4.84
N VAL A 160 2.82 -5.03 -4.54
CA VAL A 160 2.83 -3.76 -5.29
C VAL A 160 3.09 -4.03 -6.78
N GLY A 161 4.01 -4.93 -7.13
CA GLY A 161 4.25 -5.33 -8.52
C GLY A 161 3.00 -5.90 -9.18
N GLN A 162 2.24 -6.76 -8.50
CA GLN A 162 0.97 -7.27 -9.02
C GLN A 162 -0.05 -6.14 -9.22
N ALA A 163 -0.18 -5.22 -8.26
CA ALA A 163 -1.05 -4.05 -8.39
C ALA A 163 -0.64 -3.13 -9.55
N ALA A 164 0.66 -2.98 -9.82
CA ALA A 164 1.17 -2.17 -10.93
C ALA A 164 0.68 -2.70 -12.27
N ARG A 165 0.65 -4.04 -12.43
CA ARG A 165 0.16 -4.72 -13.64
C ARG A 165 -1.35 -4.53 -13.88
N CYS A 166 -2.12 -4.09 -12.88
CA CYS A 166 -3.53 -3.71 -13.07
C CYS A 166 -3.71 -2.36 -13.74
N LEU A 167 -2.80 -1.41 -13.49
CA LEU A 167 -3.01 -0.01 -13.86
C LEU A 167 -3.19 0.23 -15.36
N PRO A 168 -2.44 -0.45 -16.26
CA PRO A 168 -2.65 -0.28 -17.70
C PRO A 168 -4.11 -0.52 -18.12
N TYR A 169 -4.78 -1.52 -17.54
CA TYR A 169 -6.19 -1.81 -17.82
C TYR A 169 -7.09 -0.64 -17.41
N LEU A 170 -6.85 -0.07 -16.24
CA LEU A 170 -7.62 1.07 -15.70
C LEU A 170 -7.34 2.38 -16.45
N GLY A 171 -6.18 2.50 -17.09
CA GLY A 171 -5.76 3.68 -17.85
C GLY A 171 -6.13 3.68 -19.34
N GLN A 172 -6.97 2.75 -19.79
CA GLN A 172 -7.45 2.71 -21.18
C GLN A 172 -8.28 3.96 -21.53
N SER A 173 -8.21 4.38 -22.80
CA SER A 173 -9.04 5.47 -23.31
C SER A 173 -10.52 5.11 -23.19
N GLY A 174 -11.32 6.02 -22.60
CA GLY A 174 -12.75 5.82 -22.38
C GLY A 174 -13.12 5.13 -21.07
N MET A 175 -12.14 4.73 -20.24
CA MET A 175 -12.42 4.32 -18.87
C MET A 175 -12.78 5.52 -18.00
N HIS A 176 -13.63 5.30 -17.00
CA HIS A 176 -14.05 6.35 -16.08
C HIS A 176 -12.85 6.88 -15.29
N SER A 177 -12.78 8.21 -15.12
CA SER A 177 -11.74 8.87 -14.31
C SER A 177 -11.67 8.30 -12.88
N TRP A 178 -12.77 7.75 -12.37
CA TRP A 178 -12.82 7.06 -11.10
C TRP A 178 -11.87 5.85 -11.01
N SER A 179 -11.65 5.13 -12.10
CA SER A 179 -10.69 4.02 -12.14
C SER A 179 -9.24 4.50 -11.97
N LEU A 180 -8.92 5.66 -12.55
CA LEU A 180 -7.60 6.28 -12.42
C LEU A 180 -7.35 6.85 -11.02
N PHE A 181 -8.39 7.17 -10.24
CA PHE A 181 -8.25 7.61 -8.86
C PHE A 181 -7.46 6.58 -8.01
N TYR A 182 -7.67 5.28 -8.25
CA TYR A 182 -6.91 4.23 -7.58
C TYR A 182 -5.42 4.23 -7.93
N GLY A 183 -5.04 4.82 -9.06
CA GLY A 183 -3.67 5.07 -9.43
C GLY A 183 -2.93 5.93 -8.40
N ILE A 184 -3.60 6.85 -7.70
CA ILE A 184 -2.96 7.66 -6.64
C ILE A 184 -2.60 6.79 -5.44
N LEU A 185 -3.56 6.01 -4.95
CA LEU A 185 -3.33 5.12 -3.81
C LEU A 185 -2.21 4.13 -4.13
N PHE A 186 -2.24 3.57 -5.34
CA PHE A 186 -1.15 2.77 -5.86
C PHE A 186 0.19 3.53 -5.84
N ALA A 187 0.26 4.70 -6.46
CA ALA A 187 1.53 5.40 -6.68
C ALA A 187 2.19 5.78 -5.35
N ILE A 188 1.39 6.17 -4.35
CA ILE A 188 1.84 6.40 -2.98
C ILE A 188 2.45 5.12 -2.39
N GLN A 189 1.77 3.98 -2.51
CA GLN A 189 2.28 2.71 -2.00
C GLN A 189 3.53 2.22 -2.72
N ALA A 190 3.55 2.32 -4.04
CA ALA A 190 4.69 1.96 -4.85
C ALA A 190 5.91 2.81 -4.53
N ALA A 191 5.75 4.13 -4.50
CA ALA A 191 6.82 5.04 -4.15
C ALA A 191 7.35 4.75 -2.73
N ARG A 192 6.47 4.48 -1.76
CA ARG A 192 6.87 4.05 -0.41
C ARG A 192 7.72 2.79 -0.44
N VAL A 193 7.17 1.70 -0.98
CA VAL A 193 7.80 0.38 -0.95
C VAL A 193 9.14 0.42 -1.68
N TYR A 194 9.17 0.97 -2.90
CA TYR A 194 10.40 1.05 -3.69
C TYR A 194 11.44 1.98 -3.08
N SER A 195 11.03 3.04 -2.36
CA SER A 195 11.97 3.86 -1.57
C SER A 195 12.62 3.07 -0.44
N HIS A 196 11.86 2.25 0.27
CA HIS A 196 12.42 1.43 1.36
C HIS A 196 13.39 0.35 0.86
N VAL A 197 13.07 -0.30 -0.27
CA VAL A 197 13.94 -1.34 -0.85
C VAL A 197 15.02 -0.78 -1.78
N ARG A 198 15.07 0.54 -1.96
CA ARG A 198 16.03 1.24 -2.83
C ARG A 198 16.01 0.76 -4.29
N ASP A 199 14.84 0.41 -4.78
CA ASP A 199 14.62 0.02 -6.18
C ASP A 199 14.37 1.27 -7.03
N TRP A 200 15.43 1.78 -7.65
CA TRP A 200 15.42 3.05 -8.37
C TRP A 200 14.52 3.03 -9.61
N GLU A 201 14.57 1.96 -10.41
CA GLU A 201 13.81 1.88 -11.66
C GLU A 201 12.31 1.83 -11.39
N ARG A 202 11.88 1.00 -10.43
CA ARG A 202 10.47 0.93 -10.03
C ARG A 202 10.01 2.17 -9.29
N PHE A 203 10.90 2.84 -8.54
CA PHE A 203 10.61 4.13 -7.93
C PHE A 203 10.34 5.20 -8.98
N LEU A 204 11.22 5.37 -9.98
CA LEU A 204 11.00 6.32 -11.08
C LEU A 204 9.71 6.02 -11.84
N TRP A 205 9.43 4.75 -12.10
CA TRP A 205 8.16 4.35 -12.71
C TRP A 205 6.95 4.82 -11.88
N ALA A 206 7.00 4.71 -10.55
CA ALA A 206 5.95 5.25 -9.69
C ALA A 206 5.84 6.80 -9.75
N GLN A 207 6.97 7.50 -9.97
CA GLN A 207 6.96 8.96 -10.20
C GLN A 207 6.29 9.33 -11.53
N ASP A 208 6.50 8.53 -12.57
CA ASP A 208 5.83 8.72 -13.86
C ASP A 208 4.31 8.52 -13.74
N ILE A 209 3.86 7.58 -12.89
CA ILE A 209 2.44 7.43 -12.58
C ILE A 209 1.85 8.71 -11.98
N PHE A 210 2.53 9.34 -11.01
CA PHE A 210 2.06 10.62 -10.48
C PHE A 210 1.92 11.69 -11.57
N THR A 211 2.86 11.73 -12.51
CA THR A 211 2.79 12.64 -13.68
C THR A 211 1.59 12.32 -14.57
N CYS A 212 1.32 11.04 -14.86
CA CYS A 212 0.15 10.64 -15.64
C CYS A 212 -1.16 11.03 -14.94
N LEU A 213 -1.22 10.92 -13.61
CA LEU A 213 -2.38 11.30 -12.80
C LEU A 213 -2.59 12.81 -12.79
N GLU A 214 -1.53 13.59 -12.63
CA GLU A 214 -1.54 15.05 -12.74
C GLU A 214 -2.12 15.48 -14.10
N LEU A 215 -1.60 14.93 -15.20
CA LEU A 215 -2.09 15.21 -16.56
C LEU A 215 -3.55 14.79 -16.77
N SER A 216 -4.05 13.84 -15.98
CA SER A 216 -5.44 13.39 -15.97
C SER A 216 -6.35 14.26 -15.10
N GLY A 217 -5.85 15.34 -14.52
CA GLY A 217 -6.61 16.30 -13.70
C GLY A 217 -6.50 16.10 -12.19
N PHE A 218 -5.68 15.15 -11.71
CA PHE A 218 -5.48 14.90 -10.29
C PHE A 218 -4.30 15.74 -9.75
N GLY A 219 -4.50 17.05 -9.60
CA GLY A 219 -3.42 17.98 -9.24
C GLY A 219 -2.71 17.70 -7.90
N TYR A 220 -3.33 16.96 -6.98
CA TYR A 220 -2.65 16.53 -5.74
C TYR A 220 -1.60 15.43 -5.95
N ALA A 221 -1.60 14.75 -7.11
CA ALA A 221 -0.56 13.79 -7.47
C ALA A 221 0.83 14.44 -7.50
N THR A 222 0.93 15.68 -7.98
CA THR A 222 2.17 16.49 -7.96
C THR A 222 2.73 16.62 -6.56
N ARG A 223 1.87 16.91 -5.58
CA ARG A 223 2.29 17.05 -4.18
C ARG A 223 2.80 15.74 -3.60
N PHE A 224 2.13 14.61 -3.89
CA PHE A 224 2.61 13.30 -3.45
C PHE A 224 3.91 12.90 -4.15
N ARG A 225 4.07 13.24 -5.42
CA ARG A 225 5.32 13.06 -6.18
C ARG A 225 6.49 13.72 -5.46
N GLU A 226 6.36 15.01 -5.14
CA GLU A 226 7.38 15.78 -4.40
C GLU A 226 7.72 15.19 -3.03
N ILE A 227 6.69 14.82 -2.25
CA ILE A 227 6.87 14.20 -0.94
C ILE A 227 7.75 12.95 -1.04
N TRP A 228 7.44 12.05 -1.98
CA TRP A 228 8.19 10.80 -2.13
C TRP A 228 9.55 11.01 -2.77
N TRP A 229 9.69 11.99 -3.66
CA TRP A 229 10.98 12.42 -4.20
C TRP A 229 11.92 12.87 -3.09
N ASN A 230 11.45 13.76 -2.20
CA ASN A 230 12.22 14.22 -1.05
C ASN A 230 12.54 13.07 -0.09
N TYR A 231 11.57 12.19 0.18
CA TYR A 231 11.79 11.00 1.00
C TYR A 231 12.91 10.10 0.45
N TRP A 232 12.94 9.88 -0.86
CA TRP A 232 13.98 9.07 -1.51
C TRP A 232 15.41 9.61 -1.29
N PHE A 233 15.59 10.93 -1.29
CA PHE A 233 16.90 11.54 -1.09
C PHE A 233 17.25 11.78 0.38
N ASP A 234 16.30 11.68 1.30
CA ASP A 234 16.55 11.83 2.74
C ASP A 234 17.12 10.55 3.37
N THR A 235 18.45 10.41 3.33
CA THR A 235 19.17 9.26 3.91
C THR A 235 18.86 8.98 5.38
N HIS A 236 18.39 9.95 6.17
CA HIS A 236 18.08 9.75 7.59
C HIS A 236 16.75 9.02 7.83
N ARG A 237 15.80 9.12 6.88
CA ARG A 237 14.44 8.56 7.03
C ARG A 237 14.29 7.11 6.56
N HIS A 238 15.32 6.53 5.94
CA HIS A 238 15.26 5.20 5.32
C HIS A 238 15.24 4.02 6.30
N ASN A 239 15.56 4.25 7.58
CA ASN A 239 15.75 3.16 8.53
C ASN A 239 14.48 2.70 9.27
N LEU A 240 13.41 3.48 9.18
CA LEU A 240 12.16 3.16 9.86
C LEU A 240 11.14 2.75 8.80
N PHE A 241 10.77 1.47 8.79
CA PHE A 241 9.60 0.99 8.06
C PHE A 241 8.32 1.44 8.78
N ARG A 242 8.26 2.72 9.16
CA ARG A 242 7.13 3.35 9.80
C ARG A 242 6.16 3.80 8.73
N LEU A 243 4.87 3.73 9.05
CA LEU A 243 3.88 4.49 8.33
C LEU A 243 4.29 5.95 8.38
N VAL A 244 4.52 6.53 7.21
CA VAL A 244 4.90 7.93 7.08
C VAL A 244 3.77 8.79 7.66
N ASP A 245 4.05 9.61 8.68
CA ASP A 245 3.09 10.59 9.12
C ASP A 245 3.08 11.77 8.15
N TYR A 246 2.11 11.77 7.24
CA TYR A 246 1.89 12.87 6.30
C TYR A 246 1.73 14.23 6.97
N LYS A 247 1.35 14.29 8.26
CA LYS A 247 1.31 15.56 9.01
C LYS A 247 2.70 16.11 9.30
N GLU A 248 3.71 15.27 9.48
CA GLU A 248 5.08 15.73 9.68
C GLU A 248 5.67 16.26 8.37
N LEU A 249 5.43 15.55 7.27
CA LEU A 249 5.87 15.97 5.93
C LEU A 249 5.27 17.28 5.45
N THR A 250 4.05 17.62 5.89
CA THR A 250 3.37 18.84 5.47
C THR A 250 3.71 20.05 6.33
N LYS A 251 4.31 19.84 7.51
CA LYS A 251 4.72 20.93 8.41
C LYS A 251 6.04 21.58 7.98
N GLU A 252 6.94 20.84 7.33
CA GLU A 252 8.25 21.36 6.91
C GLU A 252 8.16 22.33 5.72
N ASP A 253 7.07 22.28 4.94
CA ASP A 253 6.88 23.11 3.74
C ASP A 253 6.00 24.35 3.96
N GLN A 254 5.69 24.73 5.20
CA GLN A 254 5.12 26.05 5.44
C GLN A 254 6.27 27.07 5.51
N PRO A 255 6.49 27.90 4.46
CA PRO A 255 7.38 29.04 4.60
C PRO A 255 6.84 29.88 5.76
N THR A 256 7.71 30.14 6.74
CA THR A 256 7.46 31.12 7.78
C THR A 256 7.27 32.46 7.08
N LEU A 257 6.03 32.79 6.74
CA LEU A 257 5.62 34.13 6.36
C LEU A 257 5.74 34.98 7.63
N SER A 258 6.96 35.40 7.95
CA SER A 258 7.20 36.55 8.82
C SER A 258 6.71 37.77 8.07
N ILE A 259 5.42 38.08 8.25
CA ILE A 259 4.88 39.38 7.87
C ILE A 259 5.40 40.35 8.93
N ASP A 260 6.54 40.97 8.64
CA ASP A 260 7.03 42.12 9.39
C ASP A 260 6.07 43.29 9.13
N TYR A 261 5.23 43.58 10.11
CA TYR A 261 4.47 44.83 10.15
C TYR A 261 5.42 45.93 10.62
N ASN A 262 5.94 46.71 9.67
CA ASN A 262 6.51 48.04 9.92
C ASN A 262 5.42 49.10 9.78
#